data_AF-S9UWJ5-F1
#
_entry.id   AF-S9UWJ5-F1
#
_cell.length_a   1.000
_cell.length_b   1.000
_cell.length_c   1.000
_cell.angle_alpha   90.00
_cell.angle_beta   90.00
_cell.angle_gamma   90.00
#
_symmetry.space_group_name_H-M   'P 1'
#
loop_
_entity.id
_entity.type
_entity.pdbx_description
1 polymer ?
#
loop_
_entity_poly.entity_id
_entity_poly.type
_entity_poly.pdbx_seq_one_letter_code
_entity_poly.pdbx_strand_id
1 'polypeptide(L)'
;MKVKVNFKPGSNVKPSVAARSREVEVNGQTETEVSLSIEPFLTRILMQGKVNGFEMEFQTEVAPSNDVAFVSGRPNVPYTNKYKCFKNNGNGLLFRLVDEDKKMWYFYNDTREYKMIATIEFADRASVETLGKTQVLGAPEDNPEGVILRLEIEPGDTEPFIQGDASNYRLSFSAEPVNNDRPLDSKDIDYENSQPDPEIVSDDAKVYKCFKNNGNGLLFRLVDETQGLWAFYNDTADYLMRATVRFPAGEVYQAGEDAQVLADSEEPGATIVIMDIPPVTTKLFLRGRPANFEVSFAADSLSRSQPERNPHYEGEGPDTSVIDVDEVYKCFKDKENNRDGLFFRLVDKTNNRWAFYNDTADITITARVKFEDDVKVEALGKTVLDKDPDMGLTYLLEVPPGATELFAEGDMGSFQSKFTAVKKVVNQ
;
A
#
# COMPACT_ATOMS: atom_id res chain seq x y z
N MET A 1 -8.74 17.13 -27.08
CA MET A 1 -7.78 17.99 -27.81
C MET A 1 -8.33 19.40 -27.85
N LYS A 2 -7.60 20.39 -27.37
CA LYS A 2 -7.97 21.80 -27.50
C LYS A 2 -7.18 22.39 -28.67
N VAL A 3 -7.87 23.06 -29.57
CA VAL A 3 -7.29 23.74 -30.73
C VAL A 3 -7.45 25.24 -30.49
N LYS A 4 -6.37 25.98 -30.62
CA LYS A 4 -6.35 27.44 -30.52
C LYS A 4 -5.77 28.00 -31.82
N VAL A 5 -6.42 29.00 -32.40
CA VAL A 5 -5.99 29.62 -33.65
C VAL A 5 -6.00 31.13 -33.53
N ASN A 6 -4.86 31.76 -33.81
CA ASN A 6 -4.74 33.20 -33.94
C ASN A 6 -4.79 33.57 -35.43
N PHE A 7 -5.77 34.37 -35.82
CA PHE A 7 -5.95 34.82 -37.20
C PHE A 7 -5.32 36.19 -37.39
N LYS A 8 -4.49 36.31 -38.43
CA LYS A 8 -3.80 37.55 -38.77
C LYS A 8 -4.77 38.65 -39.20
N PRO A 9 -4.39 39.93 -39.02
CA PRO A 9 -5.28 41.06 -39.28
C PRO A 9 -5.85 41.04 -40.70
N GLY A 10 -7.13 41.41 -40.83
CA GLY A 10 -7.88 41.35 -42.09
C GLY A 10 -8.56 40.01 -42.39
N SER A 11 -8.36 38.98 -41.56
CA SER A 11 -9.17 37.76 -41.62
C SER A 11 -10.63 38.06 -41.22
N ASN A 12 -11.59 37.57 -41.99
CA ASN A 12 -13.02 37.69 -41.70
C ASN A 12 -13.57 36.30 -41.37
N VAL A 13 -13.49 35.95 -40.09
CA VAL A 13 -13.82 34.62 -39.57
C VAL A 13 -15.00 34.72 -38.61
N LYS A 14 -15.94 33.77 -38.73
CA LYS A 14 -17.01 33.54 -37.77
C LYS A 14 -16.74 32.24 -37.02
N PRO A 15 -16.55 32.25 -35.69
CA PRO A 15 -16.41 31.02 -34.92
C PRO A 15 -17.68 30.17 -35.04
N SER A 16 -17.52 28.85 -34.99
CA SER A 16 -18.68 27.96 -34.89
C SER A 16 -19.37 28.10 -33.53
N VAL A 17 -20.59 27.57 -33.41
CA VAL A 17 -21.37 27.61 -32.15
C VAL A 17 -20.62 26.96 -30.97
N ALA A 18 -19.75 25.99 -31.25
CA ALA A 18 -18.98 25.28 -30.22
C ALA A 18 -17.62 25.96 -29.91
N ALA A 19 -17.22 26.97 -30.69
CA ALA A 19 -15.94 27.65 -30.55
C ALA A 19 -16.10 28.97 -29.79
N ARG A 20 -15.07 29.36 -29.03
CA ARG A 20 -14.99 30.66 -28.36
C ARG A 20 -14.05 31.57 -29.14
N SER A 21 -14.43 32.83 -29.36
CA SER A 21 -13.57 33.83 -30.01
C SER A 21 -13.32 35.03 -29.12
N ARG A 22 -12.14 35.64 -29.25
CA ARG A 22 -11.81 36.95 -28.67
C ARG A 22 -10.85 37.71 -29.56
N GLU A 23 -10.83 39.03 -29.44
CA GLU A 23 -9.82 39.89 -30.07
C GLU A 23 -8.58 39.98 -29.18
N VAL A 24 -7.40 39.93 -29.80
CA VAL A 24 -6.11 39.99 -29.12
C VAL A 24 -5.23 40.99 -29.84
N GLU A 25 -4.60 41.92 -29.12
CA GLU A 25 -3.61 42.82 -29.72
C GLU A 25 -2.23 42.16 -29.78
N VAL A 26 -1.65 42.11 -30.97
CA VAL A 26 -0.30 41.58 -31.21
C VAL A 26 0.46 42.62 -32.04
N ASN A 27 1.56 43.15 -31.49
CA ASN A 27 2.40 44.17 -32.15
C ASN A 27 1.65 45.41 -32.67
N GLY A 28 0.62 45.86 -31.93
CA GLY A 28 -0.20 47.02 -32.31
C GLY A 28 -1.24 46.75 -33.41
N GLN A 29 -1.50 45.48 -33.72
CA GLN A 29 -2.55 45.06 -34.65
C GLN A 29 -3.54 44.12 -33.94
N THR A 30 -4.83 44.26 -34.23
CA THR A 30 -5.88 43.40 -33.70
C THR A 30 -5.94 42.09 -34.49
N GLU A 31 -5.63 40.98 -33.82
CA GLU A 31 -5.80 39.60 -34.31
C GLU A 31 -7.05 38.98 -33.69
N THR A 32 -7.65 37.99 -34.36
CA THR A 32 -8.79 37.24 -33.81
C THR A 32 -8.32 35.87 -33.34
N GLU A 33 -8.47 35.58 -32.06
CA GLU A 33 -8.19 34.28 -31.47
C GLU A 33 -9.48 33.45 -31.41
N VAL A 34 -9.45 32.21 -31.91
CA VAL A 34 -10.56 31.26 -31.82
C VAL A 34 -10.07 29.96 -31.18
N SER A 35 -10.81 29.44 -30.20
CA SER A 35 -10.50 28.20 -29.50
C SER A 35 -11.67 27.21 -29.50
N LEU A 36 -11.36 25.91 -29.58
CA LEU A 36 -12.33 24.82 -29.60
C LEU A 36 -11.77 23.57 -28.93
N SER A 37 -12.57 22.94 -28.08
CA SER A 37 -12.29 21.61 -27.53
C SER A 37 -12.95 20.53 -28.40
N ILE A 38 -12.17 19.55 -28.80
CA ILE A 38 -12.58 18.41 -29.63
C ILE A 38 -12.42 17.13 -28.80
N GLU A 39 -13.54 16.43 -28.63
CA GLU A 39 -13.63 15.13 -27.97
C GLU A 39 -13.03 14.02 -28.85
N PRO A 40 -12.54 12.90 -28.27
CA PRO A 40 -12.05 11.76 -29.05
C PRO A 40 -13.09 11.28 -30.07
N PHE A 41 -12.62 10.93 -31.27
CA PHE A 41 -13.43 10.40 -32.38
C PHE A 41 -14.47 11.35 -32.98
N LEU A 42 -14.50 12.63 -32.59
CA LEU A 42 -15.42 13.60 -33.17
C LEU A 42 -14.72 14.57 -34.13
N THR A 43 -15.44 14.94 -35.19
CA THR A 43 -15.07 16.02 -36.09
C THR A 43 -15.95 17.23 -35.79
N ARG A 44 -15.33 18.40 -35.57
CA ARG A 44 -16.01 19.66 -35.29
C ARG A 44 -15.49 20.75 -36.21
N ILE A 45 -16.40 21.61 -36.68
CA ILE A 45 -16.04 22.81 -37.43
C ILE A 45 -15.56 23.85 -36.42
N LEU A 46 -14.36 24.40 -36.62
CA LEU A 46 -13.81 25.47 -35.79
C LEU A 46 -14.41 26.84 -36.14
N MET A 47 -14.44 27.17 -37.42
CA MET A 47 -14.87 28.48 -37.92
C MET A 47 -15.31 28.39 -39.39
N GLN A 48 -15.94 29.46 -39.88
CA GLN A 48 -16.24 29.68 -41.30
C GLN A 48 -15.83 31.11 -41.68
N GLY A 49 -15.27 31.29 -42.88
CA GLY A 49 -14.91 32.63 -43.36
C GLY A 49 -13.67 32.66 -44.23
N LYS A 50 -13.18 33.88 -44.49
CA LYS A 50 -11.97 34.12 -45.29
C LYS A 50 -10.79 34.39 -44.36
N VAL A 51 -9.76 33.56 -44.48
CA VAL A 51 -8.54 33.62 -43.65
C VAL A 51 -7.41 34.26 -44.47
N ASN A 52 -6.78 35.31 -43.93
CA ASN A 52 -5.63 35.97 -44.55
C ASN A 52 -4.27 35.51 -43.99
N GLY A 53 -4.30 34.67 -42.96
CA GLY A 53 -3.14 34.06 -42.31
C GLY A 53 -3.55 33.55 -40.92
N PHE A 54 -2.92 32.49 -40.44
CA PHE A 54 -3.22 31.96 -39.11
C PHE A 54 -2.01 31.25 -38.48
N GLU A 55 -2.01 31.22 -37.16
CA GLU A 55 -1.12 30.40 -36.35
C GLU A 55 -1.98 29.50 -35.47
N MET A 56 -1.68 28.21 -35.46
CA MET A 56 -2.52 27.19 -34.81
C MET A 56 -1.69 26.42 -33.80
N GLU A 57 -2.22 26.34 -32.58
CA GLU A 57 -1.66 25.59 -31.48
C GLU A 57 -2.60 24.44 -31.13
N PHE A 58 -2.03 23.24 -31.02
CA PHE A 58 -2.75 22.05 -30.57
C PHE A 58 -2.28 21.72 -29.17
N GLN A 59 -3.22 21.75 -28.23
CA GLN A 59 -2.98 21.30 -26.87
C GLN A 59 -3.65 19.94 -26.68
N THR A 60 -2.82 18.90 -26.63
CA THR A 60 -3.25 17.51 -26.40
C THR A 60 -3.34 17.21 -24.90
N GLU A 61 -4.21 17.94 -24.19
CA GLU A 61 -4.67 17.45 -22.88
C GLU A 61 -5.64 16.27 -23.07
N VAL A 62 -5.57 15.31 -22.14
CA VAL A 62 -6.57 14.24 -21.97
C VAL A 62 -7.94 14.88 -21.77
N ALA A 63 -9.00 14.35 -22.37
CA ALA A 63 -10.34 14.88 -22.15
C ALA A 63 -10.71 14.86 -20.65
N PRO A 64 -11.38 15.91 -20.11
CA PRO A 64 -11.90 15.89 -18.76
C PRO A 64 -12.81 14.67 -18.52
N SER A 65 -12.73 14.10 -17.33
CA SER A 65 -13.50 12.93 -16.91
C SER A 65 -14.76 13.38 -16.17
N ASN A 66 -15.85 13.60 -16.90
CA ASN A 66 -17.12 14.05 -16.33
C ASN A 66 -17.89 12.93 -15.60
N ASP A 67 -17.71 11.66 -15.99
CA ASP A 67 -18.56 10.53 -15.53
C ASP A 67 -17.98 9.71 -14.37
N VAL A 68 -17.03 10.26 -13.61
CA VAL A 68 -16.29 9.49 -12.60
C VAL A 68 -16.61 9.99 -11.20
N ALA A 69 -17.23 9.14 -10.39
CA ALA A 69 -17.49 9.43 -8.98
C ALA A 69 -16.21 9.33 -8.14
N PHE A 70 -16.13 10.17 -7.10
CA PHE A 70 -15.16 9.99 -6.03
C PHE A 70 -15.64 8.89 -5.08
N VAL A 71 -14.70 8.15 -4.48
CA VAL A 71 -15.01 6.96 -3.66
C VAL A 71 -14.65 7.16 -2.20
N SER A 72 -13.51 7.77 -1.90
CA SER A 72 -13.00 7.93 -0.53
C SER A 72 -13.45 9.25 0.11
N GLY A 73 -13.97 10.19 -0.68
CA GLY A 73 -14.48 11.47 -0.19
C GLY A 73 -14.89 12.38 -1.33
N ARG A 74 -14.75 13.69 -1.14
CA ARG A 74 -14.91 14.69 -2.20
C ARG A 74 -13.96 15.86 -1.98
N PRO A 75 -13.41 16.46 -3.05
CA PRO A 75 -12.60 17.66 -2.93
C PRO A 75 -13.45 18.82 -2.39
N ASN A 76 -12.84 19.67 -1.57
CA ASN A 76 -13.47 20.82 -0.92
C ASN A 76 -13.19 22.16 -1.64
N VAL A 77 -12.72 22.09 -2.89
CA VAL A 77 -12.37 23.25 -3.71
C VAL A 77 -13.29 23.38 -4.92
N PRO A 78 -13.58 24.61 -5.39
CA PRO A 78 -14.25 24.79 -6.67
C PRO A 78 -13.32 24.36 -7.81
N TYR A 79 -13.89 23.71 -8.82
CA TYR A 79 -13.19 23.36 -10.06
C TYR A 79 -14.17 23.31 -11.23
N THR A 80 -13.66 23.62 -12.41
CA THR A 80 -14.40 23.59 -13.69
C THR A 80 -14.19 22.29 -14.44
N ASN A 81 -12.98 21.72 -14.36
CA ASN A 81 -12.60 20.48 -15.03
C ASN A 81 -11.93 19.51 -14.07
N LYS A 82 -12.10 18.22 -14.32
CA LYS A 82 -11.51 17.12 -13.54
C LYS A 82 -10.84 16.12 -14.48
N TYR A 83 -9.66 15.64 -14.13
CA TYR A 83 -8.90 14.69 -14.92
C TYR A 83 -8.43 13.53 -14.04
N LYS A 84 -8.63 12.30 -14.50
CA LYS A 84 -8.02 11.11 -13.88
C LYS A 84 -6.53 11.08 -14.17
N CYS A 85 -5.72 10.92 -13.12
CA CYS A 85 -4.27 10.75 -13.27
C CYS A 85 -3.92 9.29 -13.62
N PHE A 86 -4.57 8.30 -12.99
CA PHE A 86 -4.39 6.87 -13.30
C PHE A 86 -5.56 6.32 -14.12
N LYS A 87 -5.46 6.42 -15.45
CA LYS A 87 -6.60 6.13 -16.35
C LYS A 87 -7.14 4.70 -16.29
N ASN A 88 -6.27 3.73 -15.98
CA ASN A 88 -6.59 2.30 -16.04
C ASN A 88 -6.81 1.67 -14.66
N ASN A 89 -6.78 2.46 -13.57
CA ASN A 89 -6.83 1.94 -12.21
C ASN A 89 -8.06 2.48 -11.47
N GLY A 90 -9.04 1.60 -11.25
CA GLY A 90 -10.22 1.90 -10.43
C GLY A 90 -10.95 3.19 -10.82
N ASN A 91 -11.27 4.00 -9.83
CA ASN A 91 -11.88 5.33 -9.99
C ASN A 91 -10.91 6.39 -10.54
N GLY A 92 -9.63 6.09 -10.72
CA GLY A 92 -8.60 7.06 -11.14
C GLY A 92 -7.57 7.40 -10.06
N LEU A 93 -7.83 7.03 -8.79
CA LEU A 93 -7.00 7.17 -7.58
C LEU A 93 -6.60 8.61 -7.20
N LEU A 94 -6.01 9.35 -8.13
CA LEU A 94 -5.62 10.75 -8.01
C LEU A 94 -6.31 11.55 -9.10
N PHE A 95 -6.82 12.72 -8.74
CA PHE A 95 -7.50 13.61 -9.66
C PHE A 95 -6.81 14.96 -9.73
N ARG A 96 -6.52 15.42 -10.94
CA ARG A 96 -6.18 16.82 -11.20
C ARG A 96 -7.46 17.61 -11.38
N LEU A 97 -7.65 18.64 -10.59
CA LEU A 97 -8.80 19.54 -10.64
C LEU A 97 -8.33 20.89 -11.16
N VAL A 98 -9.06 21.47 -12.11
CA VAL A 98 -8.69 22.74 -12.75
C VAL A 98 -9.84 23.73 -12.61
N ASP A 99 -9.55 24.87 -11.99
CA ASP A 99 -10.39 26.07 -12.02
C ASP A 99 -9.88 26.96 -13.17
N GLU A 100 -10.56 26.92 -14.32
CA GLU A 100 -10.18 27.70 -15.51
C GLU A 100 -10.30 29.21 -15.27
N ASP A 101 -11.24 29.65 -14.43
CA ASP A 101 -11.49 31.07 -14.19
C ASP A 101 -10.36 31.68 -13.35
N LYS A 102 -9.90 30.96 -12.33
CA LYS A 102 -8.77 31.40 -11.49
C LYS A 102 -7.41 30.98 -12.03
N LYS A 103 -7.40 30.16 -13.10
CA LYS A 103 -6.22 29.48 -13.63
C LYS A 103 -5.46 28.70 -12.57
N MET A 104 -6.18 27.97 -11.71
CA MET A 104 -5.60 27.24 -10.58
C MET A 104 -5.73 25.74 -10.78
N TRP A 105 -4.67 25.02 -10.40
CA TRP A 105 -4.67 23.57 -10.36
C TRP A 105 -4.60 23.07 -8.92
N TYR A 106 -5.36 22.01 -8.68
CA TYR A 106 -5.36 21.26 -7.43
C TYR A 106 -5.18 19.78 -7.73
N PHE A 107 -4.68 19.05 -6.73
CA PHE A 107 -4.69 17.60 -6.75
C PHE A 107 -5.52 17.07 -5.59
N TYR A 108 -6.39 16.10 -5.89
CA TYR A 108 -7.19 15.39 -4.90
C TYR A 108 -6.82 13.91 -4.89
N ASN A 109 -6.34 13.44 -3.74
CA ASN A 109 -6.02 12.04 -3.52
C ASN A 109 -7.25 11.30 -3.00
N ASP A 110 -7.89 10.52 -3.86
CA ASP A 110 -9.10 9.75 -3.56
C ASP A 110 -8.79 8.34 -3.05
N THR A 111 -7.59 8.11 -2.54
CA THR A 111 -7.19 6.86 -1.89
C THR A 111 -7.20 7.02 -0.36
N ARG A 112 -7.19 5.88 0.34
CA ARG A 112 -7.02 5.82 1.81
C ARG A 112 -5.64 5.33 2.22
N GLU A 113 -4.95 4.63 1.33
CA GLU A 113 -3.77 3.82 1.66
C GLU A 113 -2.47 4.38 1.08
N TYR A 114 -2.56 5.32 0.13
CA TYR A 114 -1.41 5.82 -0.60
C TYR A 114 -1.28 7.34 -0.48
N LYS A 115 -0.07 7.80 -0.23
CA LYS A 115 0.35 9.18 -0.40
C LYS A 115 0.70 9.34 -1.86
N MET A 116 0.09 10.31 -2.51
CA MET A 116 0.30 10.57 -3.92
C MET A 116 1.38 11.64 -4.07
N ILE A 117 2.30 11.45 -5.00
CA ILE A 117 3.30 12.44 -5.35
C ILE A 117 3.07 12.83 -6.79
N ALA A 118 2.84 14.12 -7.02
CA ALA A 118 2.77 14.70 -8.35
C ALA A 118 4.07 15.46 -8.63
N THR A 119 4.74 15.13 -9.72
CA THR A 119 5.91 15.86 -10.22
C THR A 119 5.58 16.40 -11.60
N ILE A 120 5.72 17.72 -11.78
CA ILE A 120 5.41 18.40 -13.04
C ILE A 120 6.62 19.21 -13.50
N GLU A 121 7.00 19.04 -14.74
CA GLU A 121 8.01 19.84 -15.43
C GLU A 121 7.28 20.84 -16.33
N PHE A 122 7.49 22.14 -16.11
CA PHE A 122 7.00 23.20 -16.98
C PHE A 122 8.14 23.73 -17.85
N ALA A 123 7.84 24.02 -19.11
CA ALA A 123 8.82 24.56 -20.05
C ALA A 123 9.21 26.03 -19.75
N ASP A 124 8.33 26.79 -19.11
CA ASP A 124 8.56 28.20 -18.74
C ASP A 124 8.18 28.43 -17.28
N ARG A 125 9.16 28.74 -16.43
CA ARG A 125 8.96 29.05 -15.02
C ARG A 125 8.07 30.28 -14.80
N ALA A 126 8.14 31.28 -15.67
CA ALA A 126 7.39 32.53 -15.50
C ALA A 126 5.87 32.34 -15.74
N SER A 127 5.48 31.24 -16.39
CA SER A 127 4.09 30.93 -16.70
C SER A 127 3.28 30.46 -15.49
N VAL A 128 3.93 30.04 -14.40
CA VAL A 128 3.29 29.41 -13.24
C VAL A 128 3.85 29.92 -11.91
N GLU A 129 2.95 30.11 -10.94
CA GLU A 129 3.27 30.39 -9.54
C GLU A 129 2.94 29.16 -8.69
N THR A 130 3.84 28.77 -7.79
CA THR A 130 3.64 27.64 -6.87
C THR A 130 2.70 28.02 -5.74
N LEU A 131 1.81 27.10 -5.37
CA LEU A 131 0.87 27.28 -4.27
C LEU A 131 1.07 26.24 -3.17
N GLY A 132 0.62 26.57 -1.97
CA GLY A 132 0.52 25.64 -0.85
C GLY A 132 1.85 24.97 -0.50
N LYS A 133 1.83 23.63 -0.43
CA LYS A 133 2.98 22.79 -0.08
C LYS A 133 3.87 22.44 -1.28
N THR A 134 3.66 23.06 -2.44
CA THR A 134 4.40 22.75 -3.67
C THR A 134 5.88 23.12 -3.54
N GLN A 135 6.75 22.14 -3.80
CA GLN A 135 8.20 22.29 -3.74
C GLN A 135 8.77 22.54 -5.13
N VAL A 136 9.75 23.44 -5.23
CA VAL A 136 10.54 23.69 -6.44
C VAL A 136 11.80 22.85 -6.35
N LEU A 137 12.00 21.90 -7.27
CA LEU A 137 13.18 21.02 -7.29
C LEU A 137 14.34 21.57 -8.12
N GLY A 138 14.08 22.54 -9.02
CA GLY A 138 15.08 23.13 -9.90
C GLY A 138 14.53 23.35 -11.31
N ALA A 139 15.43 23.46 -12.29
CA ALA A 139 15.09 23.47 -13.71
C ALA A 139 15.45 22.12 -14.35
N PRO A 140 14.75 21.67 -15.41
CA PRO A 140 15.17 20.52 -16.22
C PRO A 140 16.60 20.69 -16.77
N GLU A 141 17.37 19.59 -16.83
CA GLU A 141 18.76 19.63 -17.31
C GLU A 141 18.89 20.16 -18.76
N ASP A 142 17.88 19.91 -19.59
CA ASP A 142 17.80 20.31 -20.99
C ASP A 142 17.06 21.63 -21.22
N ASN A 143 16.49 22.24 -20.18
CA ASN A 143 15.76 23.50 -20.27
C ASN A 143 15.93 24.38 -19.01
N PRO A 144 16.91 25.31 -19.00
CA PRO A 144 17.19 26.16 -17.84
C PRO A 144 16.09 27.20 -17.54
N GLU A 145 15.23 27.52 -18.51
CA GLU A 145 14.08 28.42 -18.32
C GLU A 145 12.85 27.70 -17.73
N GLY A 146 12.91 26.36 -17.68
CA GLY A 146 11.86 25.53 -17.12
C GLY A 146 11.87 25.45 -15.60
N VAL A 147 10.91 24.72 -15.05
CA VAL A 147 10.85 24.44 -13.61
C VAL A 147 10.28 23.04 -13.34
N ILE A 148 10.89 22.33 -12.41
CA ILE A 148 10.39 21.06 -11.87
C ILE A 148 9.72 21.34 -10.52
N LEU A 149 8.45 20.99 -10.42
CA LEU A 149 7.62 21.16 -9.24
C LEU A 149 7.19 19.80 -8.70
N ARG A 150 7.18 19.65 -7.37
CA ARG A 150 6.77 18.42 -6.67
C ARG A 150 5.76 18.74 -5.58
N LEU A 151 4.73 17.92 -5.46
CA LEU A 151 3.72 18.01 -4.42
C LEU A 151 3.41 16.62 -3.87
N GLU A 152 3.40 16.49 -2.55
CA GLU A 152 2.88 15.31 -1.84
C GLU A 152 1.45 15.59 -1.39
N ILE A 153 0.54 14.64 -1.63
CA ILE A 153 -0.88 14.73 -1.29
C ILE A 153 -1.25 13.51 -0.43
N GLU A 154 -1.61 13.76 0.83
CA GLU A 154 -2.04 12.73 1.77
C GLU A 154 -3.38 12.08 1.38
N PRO A 155 -3.67 10.85 1.83
CA PRO A 155 -4.93 10.17 1.52
C PRO A 155 -6.16 10.95 2.00
N GLY A 156 -7.05 11.27 1.05
CA GLY A 156 -8.27 12.04 1.29
C GLY A 156 -8.12 13.56 1.16
N ASP A 157 -6.91 14.07 0.97
CA ASP A 157 -6.64 15.51 0.96
C ASP A 157 -6.73 16.12 -0.45
N THR A 158 -7.05 17.42 -0.48
CA THR A 158 -6.98 18.26 -1.67
C THR A 158 -5.94 19.35 -1.45
N GLU A 159 -4.92 19.41 -2.29
CA GLU A 159 -3.82 20.37 -2.17
C GLU A 159 -3.77 21.31 -3.38
N PRO A 160 -3.66 22.64 -3.18
CA PRO A 160 -3.40 23.57 -4.26
C PRO A 160 -1.97 23.38 -4.78
N PHE A 161 -1.82 23.45 -6.10
CA PHE A 161 -0.54 23.14 -6.74
C PHE A 161 0.09 24.38 -7.40
N ILE A 162 -0.59 24.95 -8.40
CA ILE A 162 -0.10 26.13 -9.11
C ILE A 162 -1.23 27.09 -9.46
N GLN A 163 -0.86 28.33 -9.74
CA GLN A 163 -1.67 29.31 -10.45
C GLN A 163 -0.94 29.82 -11.69
N GLY A 164 -1.59 29.90 -12.85
CA GLY A 164 -0.97 30.45 -14.06
C GLY A 164 -1.36 29.74 -15.36
N ASP A 165 -0.64 30.07 -16.43
CA ASP A 165 -0.88 29.51 -17.76
C ASP A 165 -0.05 28.23 -17.98
N ALA A 166 -0.57 27.14 -17.43
CA ALA A 166 0.04 25.81 -17.42
C ALA A 166 0.02 25.15 -18.82
N SER A 167 0.78 25.72 -19.77
CA SER A 167 0.99 25.18 -21.11
C SER A 167 2.32 24.43 -21.19
N ASN A 168 2.42 23.44 -22.08
CA ASN A 168 3.65 22.67 -22.37
C ASN A 168 4.35 22.10 -21.12
N TYR A 169 3.73 21.08 -20.53
CA TYR A 169 4.23 20.44 -19.32
C TYR A 169 4.36 18.92 -19.47
N ARG A 170 5.27 18.33 -18.69
CA ARG A 170 5.37 16.88 -18.50
C ARG A 170 4.92 16.53 -17.10
N LEU A 171 4.00 15.59 -16.98
CA LEU A 171 3.39 15.21 -15.72
C LEU A 171 3.70 13.76 -15.38
N SER A 172 4.24 13.52 -14.20
CA SER A 172 4.46 12.20 -13.63
C SER A 172 3.85 12.08 -12.24
N PHE A 173 3.48 10.86 -11.87
CA PHE A 173 2.91 10.56 -10.57
C PHE A 173 3.53 9.30 -10.00
N SER A 174 3.68 9.26 -8.69
CA SER A 174 3.93 8.04 -7.95
C SER A 174 2.97 7.93 -6.77
N ALA A 175 2.78 6.69 -6.30
CA ALA A 175 2.00 6.38 -5.12
C ALA A 175 2.91 5.67 -4.13
N GLU A 176 3.04 6.22 -2.94
CA GLU A 176 3.77 5.62 -1.82
C GLU A 176 2.76 5.10 -0.80
N PRO A 177 2.86 3.84 -0.33
CA PRO A 177 2.01 3.39 0.77
C PRO A 177 2.24 4.28 1.99
N VAL A 178 1.16 4.84 2.55
CA VAL A 178 1.27 5.50 3.86
C VAL A 178 1.12 4.42 4.91
N ASN A 179 1.95 4.49 5.94
CA ASN A 179 1.76 3.68 7.14
C ASN A 179 0.51 4.22 7.86
N ASN A 180 -0.67 3.85 7.34
CA ASN A 180 -1.95 4.38 7.77
C ASN A 180 -2.36 3.70 9.06
N ASP A 181 -1.78 4.16 10.15
CA ASP A 181 -2.23 3.85 11.48
C ASP A 181 -3.39 4.81 11.82
N ARG A 182 -4.55 4.58 11.17
CA ARG A 182 -5.80 5.33 11.41
C ARG A 182 -6.75 4.48 12.22
N PRO A 183 -7.48 5.08 13.19
CA PRO A 183 -8.48 4.33 13.93
C PRO A 183 -9.66 3.97 13.02
N LEU A 184 -10.29 2.84 13.33
CA LEU A 184 -11.53 2.40 12.71
C LEU A 184 -12.68 3.33 13.10
N ASP A 185 -13.62 3.51 12.17
CA ASP A 185 -14.93 4.04 12.52
C ASP A 185 -15.67 3.01 13.40
N SER A 186 -16.46 3.46 14.38
CA SER A 186 -17.16 2.56 15.31
C SER A 186 -18.07 1.52 14.64
N LYS A 187 -18.62 1.84 13.48
CA LYS A 187 -19.43 0.93 12.64
C LYS A 187 -18.63 -0.20 11.96
N ASP A 188 -17.32 -0.03 11.84
CA ASP A 188 -16.41 -0.95 11.14
C ASP A 188 -15.64 -1.84 12.14
N ILE A 189 -15.92 -1.67 13.45
CA ILE A 189 -15.40 -2.50 14.53
C ILE A 189 -16.35 -3.68 14.69
N ASP A 190 -15.83 -4.89 14.48
CA ASP A 190 -16.54 -6.13 14.69
C ASP A 190 -15.62 -7.10 15.45
N TYR A 191 -15.99 -7.43 16.68
CA TYR A 191 -15.25 -8.39 17.49
C TYR A 191 -15.99 -9.74 17.43
N GLU A 192 -15.27 -10.79 17.05
CA GLU A 192 -15.86 -12.10 16.77
C GLU A 192 -16.04 -12.94 18.04
N ASN A 193 -15.19 -12.77 19.06
CA ASN A 193 -15.18 -13.64 20.24
C ASN A 193 -15.64 -12.94 21.52
N SER A 194 -15.03 -11.80 21.90
CA SER A 194 -15.50 -11.00 23.04
C SER A 194 -15.28 -9.51 22.83
N GLN A 195 -15.64 -8.68 23.81
CA GLN A 195 -15.30 -7.26 23.80
C GLN A 195 -13.99 -7.02 24.57
N PRO A 196 -13.29 -5.91 24.29
CA PRO A 196 -12.22 -5.43 25.15
C PRO A 196 -12.68 -5.23 26.59
N ASP A 197 -11.77 -5.43 27.55
CA ASP A 197 -12.04 -5.24 28.98
C ASP A 197 -12.21 -3.75 29.32
N PRO A 198 -13.43 -3.31 29.71
CA PRO A 198 -13.71 -1.91 30.01
C PRO A 198 -13.04 -1.41 31.30
N GLU A 199 -12.52 -2.31 32.16
CA GLU A 199 -11.75 -1.93 33.34
C GLU A 199 -10.31 -1.49 32.97
N ILE A 200 -9.81 -1.91 31.81
CA ILE A 200 -8.46 -1.59 31.32
C ILE A 200 -8.47 -0.37 30.40
N VAL A 201 -9.49 -0.26 29.55
CA VAL A 201 -9.57 0.76 28.50
C VAL A 201 -11.02 1.20 28.31
N SER A 202 -11.25 2.50 28.10
CA SER A 202 -12.62 3.02 27.94
C SER A 202 -13.25 2.64 26.59
N ASP A 203 -14.59 2.65 26.55
CA ASP A 203 -15.38 2.42 25.33
C ASP A 203 -15.15 3.50 24.24
N ASP A 204 -14.65 4.67 24.63
CA ASP A 204 -14.33 5.78 23.73
C ASP A 204 -12.92 5.67 23.11
N ALA A 205 -12.18 4.60 23.43
CA ALA A 205 -10.83 4.41 22.90
C ALA A 205 -10.83 4.26 21.38
N LYS A 206 -9.81 4.85 20.76
CA LYS A 206 -9.55 4.70 19.33
C LYS A 206 -9.06 3.29 19.04
N VAL A 207 -9.72 2.58 18.13
CA VAL A 207 -9.45 1.17 17.82
C VAL A 207 -8.71 1.05 16.49
N TYR A 208 -7.63 0.28 16.43
CA TYR A 208 -6.83 0.06 15.22
C TYR A 208 -6.67 -1.45 14.96
N LYS A 209 -6.83 -1.90 13.70
CA LYS A 209 -6.53 -3.29 13.32
C LYS A 209 -5.03 -3.50 13.18
N CYS A 210 -4.50 -4.49 13.89
CA CYS A 210 -3.10 -4.88 13.77
C CYS A 210 -2.87 -5.75 12.52
N PHE A 211 -3.80 -6.63 12.16
CA PHE A 211 -3.76 -7.44 10.92
C PHE A 211 -4.82 -6.97 9.93
N LYS A 212 -4.48 -5.95 9.14
CA LYS A 212 -5.43 -5.22 8.26
C LYS A 212 -6.15 -6.10 7.23
N ASN A 213 -5.51 -7.17 6.77
CA ASN A 213 -6.00 -8.02 5.68
C ASN A 213 -6.46 -9.41 6.14
N ASN A 214 -6.62 -9.64 7.45
CA ASN A 214 -6.93 -10.96 8.01
C ASN A 214 -8.15 -10.91 8.91
N GLY A 215 -9.22 -11.62 8.53
CA GLY A 215 -10.45 -11.72 9.31
C GLY A 215 -10.99 -10.35 9.73
N ASN A 216 -11.50 -10.26 10.95
CA ASN A 216 -11.93 -9.00 11.53
C ASN A 216 -10.77 -8.04 11.94
N GLY A 217 -9.52 -8.48 11.88
CA GLY A 217 -8.35 -7.74 12.37
C GLY A 217 -7.48 -8.53 13.34
N LEU A 218 -8.02 -9.60 13.93
CA LEU A 218 -7.41 -10.56 14.87
C LEU A 218 -6.91 -9.98 16.21
N LEU A 219 -6.11 -8.91 16.13
CA LEU A 219 -5.58 -8.15 17.25
C LEU A 219 -5.93 -6.68 17.02
N PHE A 220 -6.36 -6.02 18.09
CA PHE A 220 -6.76 -4.63 18.07
C PHE A 220 -5.90 -3.81 19.03
N ARG A 221 -5.30 -2.73 18.53
CA ARG A 221 -4.67 -1.72 19.40
C ARG A 221 -5.73 -0.71 19.82
N LEU A 222 -5.81 -0.43 21.11
CA LEU A 222 -6.81 0.43 21.72
C LEU A 222 -6.07 1.62 22.34
N VAL A 223 -6.39 2.83 21.91
CA VAL A 223 -5.72 4.06 22.35
C VAL A 223 -6.74 4.96 23.04
N ASP A 224 -6.66 5.03 24.37
CA ASP A 224 -7.44 5.97 25.16
C ASP A 224 -6.62 7.25 25.32
N GLU A 225 -6.96 8.26 24.52
CA GLU A 225 -6.27 9.55 24.56
C GLU A 225 -6.57 10.30 25.86
N THR A 226 -7.78 10.16 26.43
CA THR A 226 -8.20 10.86 27.65
C THR A 226 -7.36 10.40 28.83
N GLN A 227 -7.22 9.09 29.01
CA GLN A 227 -6.40 8.50 30.07
C GLN A 227 -4.91 8.42 29.70
N GLY A 228 -4.56 8.64 28.43
CA GLY A 228 -3.20 8.56 27.93
C GLY A 228 -2.63 7.15 28.10
N LEU A 229 -3.36 6.14 27.63
CA LEU A 229 -2.90 4.75 27.70
C LEU A 229 -3.18 4.00 26.40
N TRP A 230 -2.39 2.97 26.19
CA TRP A 230 -2.56 2.03 25.09
C TRP A 230 -2.78 0.64 25.67
N ALA A 231 -3.69 -0.10 25.07
CA ALA A 231 -3.92 -1.51 25.34
C ALA A 231 -3.97 -2.29 24.04
N PHE A 232 -3.83 -3.61 24.13
CA PHE A 232 -4.10 -4.53 23.04
C PHE A 232 -5.20 -5.50 23.45
N TYR A 233 -6.13 -5.76 22.54
CA TYR A 233 -7.13 -6.80 22.68
C TYR A 233 -6.92 -7.86 21.61
N ASN A 234 -6.64 -9.09 22.03
CA ASN A 234 -6.54 -10.24 21.15
C ASN A 234 -7.93 -10.87 21.05
N ASP A 235 -8.58 -10.72 19.90
CA ASP A 235 -9.90 -11.27 19.68
C ASP A 235 -9.85 -12.74 19.25
N THR A 236 -8.69 -13.32 18.99
CA THR A 236 -8.62 -14.73 18.60
C THR A 236 -8.82 -15.67 19.79
N ALA A 237 -9.31 -16.88 19.53
CA ALA A 237 -9.40 -17.96 20.52
C ALA A 237 -8.16 -18.87 20.58
N ASP A 238 -7.40 -18.93 19.47
CA ASP A 238 -6.41 -19.98 19.23
C ASP A 238 -4.98 -19.44 19.03
N TYR A 239 -4.75 -18.13 19.10
CA TYR A 239 -3.43 -17.53 18.90
C TYR A 239 -2.98 -16.72 20.10
N LEU A 240 -1.73 -16.91 20.52
CA LEU A 240 -1.00 -15.97 21.34
C LEU A 240 -0.48 -14.87 20.42
N MET A 241 -0.91 -13.63 20.64
CA MET A 241 -0.45 -12.50 19.86
C MET A 241 0.77 -11.89 20.53
N ARG A 242 1.79 -11.53 19.76
CA ARG A 242 2.94 -10.76 20.23
C ARG A 242 2.90 -9.39 19.59
N ALA A 243 2.89 -8.34 20.40
CA ALA A 243 3.07 -6.96 19.95
C ALA A 243 4.49 -6.49 20.28
N THR A 244 5.21 -6.03 19.26
CA THR A 244 6.53 -5.40 19.37
C THR A 244 6.42 -3.97 18.89
N VAL A 245 6.74 -3.01 19.76
CA VAL A 245 6.68 -1.58 19.45
C VAL A 245 8.02 -0.93 19.73
N ARG A 246 8.61 -0.33 18.71
CA ARG A 246 9.86 0.42 18.80
C ARG A 246 9.56 1.90 18.94
N PHE A 247 10.15 2.55 19.95
CA PHE A 247 10.06 3.98 20.19
C PHE A 247 11.45 4.61 20.00
N PRO A 248 11.58 5.67 19.18
CA PRO A 248 12.83 6.39 19.02
C PRO A 248 13.24 7.12 20.30
N ALA A 249 14.47 7.61 20.34
CA ALA A 249 14.98 8.31 21.50
C ALA A 249 14.14 9.55 21.86
N GLY A 250 13.78 9.69 23.14
CA GLY A 250 13.07 10.86 23.69
C GLY A 250 11.56 10.71 23.86
N GLU A 251 10.96 9.58 23.45
CA GLU A 251 9.56 9.28 23.74
C GLU A 251 9.34 9.01 25.24
N VAL A 252 8.22 9.52 25.78
CA VAL A 252 7.90 9.42 27.22
C VAL A 252 6.69 8.52 27.43
N TYR A 253 6.93 7.38 28.07
CA TYR A 253 5.89 6.42 28.45
C TYR A 253 6.31 5.60 29.67
N GLN A 254 5.34 4.90 30.25
CA GLN A 254 5.50 3.89 31.28
C GLN A 254 4.91 2.59 30.73
N ALA A 255 5.74 1.56 30.59
CA ALA A 255 5.30 0.26 30.12
C ALA A 255 4.28 -0.38 31.09
N GLY A 256 3.36 -1.17 30.55
CA GLY A 256 2.45 -2.01 31.33
C GLY A 256 3.20 -3.10 32.09
N GLU A 257 2.57 -3.68 33.11
CA GLU A 257 3.20 -4.66 33.99
C GLU A 257 3.71 -5.91 33.24
N ASP A 258 2.98 -6.34 32.22
CA ASP A 258 3.33 -7.51 31.39
C ASP A 258 4.25 -7.17 30.21
N ALA A 259 4.62 -5.90 30.02
CA ALA A 259 5.46 -5.46 28.91
C ALA A 259 6.94 -5.56 29.27
N GLN A 260 7.73 -6.15 28.36
CA GLN A 260 9.17 -6.18 28.44
C GLN A 260 9.75 -4.98 27.68
N VAL A 261 10.61 -4.20 28.33
CA VAL A 261 11.30 -3.06 27.69
C VAL A 261 12.77 -3.41 27.49
N LEU A 262 13.21 -3.34 26.25
CA LEU A 262 14.58 -3.58 25.82
C LEU A 262 15.18 -2.29 25.26
N ALA A 263 16.48 -2.11 25.41
CA ALA A 263 17.21 -1.07 24.69
C ALA A 263 17.36 -1.48 23.23
N ASP A 264 17.17 -0.55 22.31
CA ASP A 264 17.45 -0.78 20.89
C ASP A 264 18.97 -0.73 20.66
N SER A 265 19.53 -1.79 20.07
CA SER A 265 20.95 -1.87 19.75
C SER A 265 21.36 -1.01 18.56
N GLU A 266 20.41 -0.63 17.69
CA GLU A 266 20.67 0.13 16.47
C GLU A 266 20.62 1.64 16.69
N GLU A 267 19.79 2.12 17.63
CA GLU A 267 19.61 3.55 17.92
C GLU A 267 19.80 3.85 19.43
N PRO A 268 20.88 4.56 19.82
CA PRO A 268 21.11 4.91 21.22
C PRO A 268 19.97 5.72 21.83
N GLY A 269 19.36 5.19 22.89
CA GLY A 269 18.26 5.83 23.60
C GLY A 269 16.87 5.47 23.07
N ALA A 270 16.78 4.78 21.93
CA ALA A 270 15.54 4.14 21.50
C ALA A 270 15.26 2.88 22.33
N THR A 271 14.00 2.48 22.38
CA THR A 271 13.52 1.35 23.18
C THR A 271 12.59 0.46 22.37
N ILE A 272 12.59 -0.83 22.66
CA ILE A 272 11.70 -1.82 22.07
C ILE A 272 10.85 -2.41 23.19
N VAL A 273 9.53 -2.30 23.07
CA VAL A 273 8.56 -2.82 24.03
C VAL A 273 7.87 -4.03 23.43
N ILE A 274 7.95 -5.18 24.11
CA ILE A 274 7.41 -6.46 23.66
C ILE A 274 6.36 -6.94 24.67
N MET A 275 5.21 -7.40 24.19
CA MET A 275 4.17 -7.98 25.02
C MET A 275 3.50 -9.16 24.32
N ASP A 276 3.29 -10.24 25.07
CA ASP A 276 2.44 -11.36 24.66
C ASP A 276 1.01 -11.16 25.20
N ILE A 277 0.02 -11.29 24.32
CA ILE A 277 -1.41 -11.06 24.57
C ILE A 277 -2.16 -12.38 24.32
N PRO A 278 -2.59 -13.09 25.38
CA PRO A 278 -3.37 -14.32 25.25
C PRO A 278 -4.72 -14.14 24.53
N PRO A 279 -5.30 -15.22 23.99
CA PRO A 279 -6.64 -15.24 23.41
C PRO A 279 -7.70 -14.57 24.27
N VAL A 280 -8.58 -13.81 23.64
CA VAL A 280 -9.77 -13.24 24.27
C VAL A 280 -9.42 -12.43 25.53
N THR A 281 -8.27 -11.74 25.50
CA THR A 281 -7.82 -10.88 26.62
C THR A 281 -7.43 -9.49 26.15
N THR A 282 -7.65 -8.52 27.04
CA THR A 282 -7.12 -7.17 26.92
C THR A 282 -5.94 -7.01 27.87
N LYS A 283 -4.84 -6.44 27.38
CA LYS A 283 -3.64 -6.16 28.17
C LYS A 283 -3.24 -4.69 28.03
N LEU A 284 -2.97 -4.04 29.17
CA LEU A 284 -2.42 -2.69 29.19
C LEU A 284 -0.98 -2.73 28.65
N PHE A 285 -0.74 -2.03 27.55
CA PHE A 285 0.57 -2.00 26.90
C PHE A 285 1.48 -0.92 27.49
N LEU A 286 0.96 0.31 27.60
CA LEU A 286 1.69 1.43 28.19
C LEU A 286 0.74 2.53 28.68
N ARG A 287 1.28 3.43 29.50
CA ARG A 287 0.74 4.76 29.81
C ARG A 287 1.66 5.81 29.25
N GLY A 288 1.13 6.77 28.51
CA GLY A 288 1.88 7.80 27.81
C GLY A 288 1.20 8.20 26.50
N ARG A 289 1.77 9.19 25.82
CA ARG A 289 1.32 9.62 24.50
C ARG A 289 2.52 9.69 23.54
N PRO A 290 3.15 8.55 23.25
CA PRO A 290 4.26 8.55 22.32
C PRO A 290 3.79 9.01 20.93
N ALA A 291 4.55 9.89 20.30
CA ALA A 291 4.18 10.49 19.02
C ALA A 291 4.71 9.69 17.84
N ASN A 292 5.92 9.12 17.98
CA ASN A 292 6.59 8.37 16.94
C ASN A 292 6.86 6.95 17.42
N PHE A 293 6.53 5.97 16.58
CA PHE A 293 6.73 4.57 16.89
C PHE A 293 6.65 3.72 15.63
N GLU A 294 7.21 2.52 15.71
CA GLU A 294 7.07 1.47 14.71
C GLU A 294 6.46 0.24 15.40
N VAL A 295 5.45 -0.36 14.77
CA VAL A 295 4.76 -1.54 15.32
C VAL A 295 5.01 -2.77 14.44
N SER A 296 5.17 -3.92 15.08
CA SER A 296 5.18 -5.23 14.46
C SER A 296 4.36 -6.21 15.30
N PHE A 297 3.68 -7.14 14.64
CA PHE A 297 2.78 -8.10 15.28
C PHE A 297 3.09 -9.50 14.77
N ALA A 298 3.07 -10.48 15.68
CA ALA A 298 3.15 -11.89 15.35
C ALA A 298 1.99 -12.65 16.01
N ALA A 299 1.58 -13.76 15.41
CA ALA A 299 0.52 -14.62 15.90
C ALA A 299 1.03 -16.06 15.99
N ASP A 300 1.22 -16.56 17.21
CA ASP A 300 1.67 -17.92 17.48
C ASP A 300 0.45 -18.78 17.84
N SER A 301 0.20 -19.87 17.11
CA SER A 301 -0.95 -20.73 17.43
C SER A 301 -0.75 -21.46 18.75
N LEU A 302 -1.69 -21.29 19.68
CA LEU A 302 -1.72 -21.96 20.99
C LEU A 302 -2.18 -23.40 20.90
N SER A 303 -3.02 -23.72 19.91
CA SER A 303 -3.17 -25.10 19.50
C SER A 303 -1.87 -25.51 18.80
N ARG A 304 -1.10 -26.43 19.39
CA ARG A 304 -0.18 -27.24 18.59
C ARG A 304 -1.01 -27.73 17.41
N SER A 305 -0.59 -27.41 16.19
CA SER A 305 -1.22 -27.96 15.00
C SER A 305 -1.46 -29.46 15.26
N GLN A 306 -2.69 -29.93 15.06
CA GLN A 306 -2.96 -31.36 15.18
C GLN A 306 -2.62 -32.00 13.85
N PRO A 307 -2.05 -33.22 13.85
CA PRO A 307 -1.79 -33.94 12.62
C PRO A 307 -3.10 -34.23 11.90
N GLU A 308 -3.08 -34.11 10.58
CA GLU A 308 -4.17 -34.49 9.70
C GLU A 308 -4.42 -36.00 9.86
N ARG A 309 -5.64 -36.37 10.28
CA ARG A 309 -6.00 -37.79 10.45
C ARG A 309 -6.08 -38.54 9.13
N ASN A 310 -6.51 -37.85 8.07
CA ASN A 310 -6.64 -38.37 6.71
C ASN A 310 -6.27 -37.24 5.73
N PRO A 311 -4.98 -36.96 5.50
CA PRO A 311 -4.57 -35.92 4.57
C PRO A 311 -5.07 -36.25 3.16
N HIS A 312 -5.64 -35.25 2.48
CA HIS A 312 -5.99 -35.33 1.07
C HIS A 312 -4.92 -34.61 0.25
N TYR A 313 -4.48 -35.24 -0.83
CA TYR A 313 -3.51 -34.71 -1.77
C TYR A 313 -4.16 -34.56 -3.15
N GLU A 314 -3.88 -33.45 -3.83
CA GLU A 314 -4.25 -33.24 -5.23
C GLU A 314 -3.35 -34.07 -6.17
N GLY A 315 -2.08 -34.24 -5.81
CA GLY A 315 -1.08 -35.05 -6.51
C GLY A 315 -1.00 -36.51 -6.03
N GLU A 316 0.15 -37.14 -6.27
CA GLU A 316 0.39 -38.55 -5.87
C GLU A 316 0.59 -38.73 -4.35
N GLY A 317 0.70 -37.63 -3.60
CA GLY A 317 1.05 -37.63 -2.19
C GLY A 317 2.56 -37.69 -1.95
N PRO A 318 2.99 -37.66 -0.66
CA PRO A 318 4.39 -37.67 -0.30
C PRO A 318 5.09 -38.99 -0.66
N ASP A 319 6.34 -38.90 -1.11
CA ASP A 319 7.17 -40.07 -1.41
C ASP A 319 7.60 -40.77 -0.11
N THR A 320 6.96 -41.91 0.16
CA THR A 320 7.21 -42.73 1.37
C THR A 320 8.59 -43.41 1.35
N SER A 321 9.33 -43.35 0.24
CA SER A 321 10.74 -43.81 0.21
C SER A 321 11.72 -42.77 0.74
N VAL A 322 11.30 -41.50 0.82
CA VAL A 322 12.10 -40.38 1.35
C VAL A 322 11.97 -40.25 2.86
N ILE A 323 10.77 -40.49 3.40
CA ILE A 323 10.47 -40.37 4.83
C ILE A 323 9.36 -41.34 5.24
N ASP A 324 9.48 -41.94 6.42
CA ASP A 324 8.42 -42.75 7.02
C ASP A 324 7.50 -41.82 7.84
N VAL A 325 6.28 -41.58 7.33
CA VAL A 325 5.43 -40.50 7.83
C VAL A 325 4.51 -41.00 8.93
N ASP A 326 4.75 -40.54 10.16
CA ASP A 326 3.84 -40.75 11.30
C ASP A 326 2.75 -39.68 11.37
N GLU A 327 3.10 -38.42 11.05
CA GLU A 327 2.21 -37.27 11.17
C GLU A 327 2.35 -36.31 9.99
N VAL A 328 1.22 -35.75 9.56
CA VAL A 328 1.14 -34.79 8.46
C VAL A 328 0.49 -33.50 8.95
N TYR A 329 1.06 -32.36 8.59
CA TYR A 329 0.54 -31.04 8.94
C TYR A 329 0.40 -30.18 7.70
N LYS A 330 -0.78 -29.58 7.47
CA LYS A 330 -0.97 -28.57 6.42
C LYS A 330 -0.26 -27.27 6.80
N CYS A 331 0.62 -26.78 5.93
CA CYS A 331 1.37 -25.54 6.13
C CYS A 331 0.58 -24.30 5.69
N PHE A 332 -0.34 -24.45 4.73
CA PHE A 332 -1.28 -23.42 4.32
C PHE A 332 -2.71 -23.88 4.63
N LYS A 333 -3.48 -23.03 5.32
CA LYS A 333 -4.90 -23.22 5.61
C LYS A 333 -5.68 -22.07 4.96
N ASP A 334 -5.83 -22.11 3.64
CA ASP A 334 -6.63 -21.11 2.92
C ASP A 334 -8.05 -21.63 2.68
N LYS A 335 -9.02 -21.09 3.42
CA LYS A 335 -10.44 -21.43 3.29
C LYS A 335 -11.12 -20.70 2.14
N GLU A 336 -10.55 -19.62 1.61
CA GLU A 336 -11.23 -18.74 0.65
C GLU A 336 -11.16 -19.29 -0.78
N ASN A 337 -10.08 -20.01 -1.13
CA ASN A 337 -9.83 -20.47 -2.51
C ASN A 337 -10.06 -21.98 -2.73
N ASN A 338 -10.58 -22.69 -1.72
CA ASN A 338 -10.81 -24.15 -1.76
C ASN A 338 -9.56 -24.99 -2.11
N ARG A 339 -8.36 -24.40 -2.01
CA ARG A 339 -7.06 -25.05 -2.18
C ARG A 339 -6.44 -25.30 -0.81
N ASP A 340 -7.15 -26.11 -0.01
CA ASP A 340 -6.73 -26.41 1.36
C ASP A 340 -5.60 -27.45 1.35
N GLY A 341 -4.46 -27.12 1.95
CA GLY A 341 -3.31 -28.02 2.04
C GLY A 341 -2.59 -28.27 0.71
N LEU A 342 -1.87 -27.28 0.18
CA LEU A 342 -0.98 -27.46 -1.00
C LEU A 342 0.49 -27.73 -0.62
N PHE A 343 0.82 -27.56 0.65
CA PHE A 343 2.15 -27.78 1.19
C PHE A 343 2.03 -28.43 2.56
N PHE A 344 2.78 -29.50 2.76
CA PHE A 344 2.65 -30.35 3.93
C PHE A 344 3.99 -30.53 4.61
N ARG A 345 4.01 -30.37 5.93
CA ARG A 345 5.09 -30.83 6.78
C ARG A 345 4.83 -32.27 7.18
N LEU A 346 5.80 -33.13 6.92
CA LEU A 346 5.79 -34.54 7.24
C LEU A 346 6.70 -34.77 8.45
N VAL A 347 6.26 -35.57 9.40
CA VAL A 347 6.99 -35.86 10.63
C VAL A 347 7.14 -37.36 10.78
N ASP A 348 8.39 -37.79 10.89
CA ASP A 348 8.83 -39.13 11.28
C ASP A 348 9.25 -39.06 12.76
N LYS A 349 8.43 -39.62 13.63
CA LYS A 349 8.68 -39.67 15.08
C LYS A 349 9.68 -40.73 15.46
N THR A 350 9.85 -41.76 14.63
CA THR A 350 10.77 -42.86 14.91
C THR A 350 12.22 -42.37 14.77
N ASN A 351 12.50 -41.59 13.74
CA ASN A 351 13.83 -41.04 13.46
C ASN A 351 13.98 -39.56 13.85
N ASN A 352 12.93 -38.92 14.40
CA ASN A 352 12.90 -37.49 14.72
C ASN A 352 13.24 -36.60 13.52
N ARG A 353 12.66 -36.91 12.36
CA ARG A 353 12.92 -36.19 11.11
C ARG A 353 11.71 -35.43 10.63
N TRP A 354 11.97 -34.27 10.06
CA TRP A 354 10.99 -33.52 9.30
C TRP A 354 11.34 -33.55 7.82
N ALA A 355 10.31 -33.61 6.99
CA ALA A 355 10.37 -33.38 5.57
C ALA A 355 9.22 -32.46 5.14
N PHE A 356 9.29 -31.98 3.91
CA PHE A 356 8.20 -31.24 3.30
C PHE A 356 7.77 -31.89 1.99
N TYR A 357 6.46 -31.89 1.73
CA TYR A 357 5.87 -32.29 0.47
C TYR A 357 5.14 -31.11 -0.17
N ASN A 358 5.46 -30.85 -1.43
CA ASN A 358 4.81 -29.84 -2.24
C ASN A 358 3.85 -30.50 -3.22
N ASP A 359 2.56 -30.33 -2.95
CA ASP A 359 1.47 -30.96 -3.71
C ASP A 359 1.05 -30.13 -4.94
N THR A 360 1.71 -29.00 -5.17
CA THR A 360 1.44 -28.17 -6.36
C THR A 360 2.09 -28.76 -7.61
N ALA A 361 1.57 -28.38 -8.79
CA ALA A 361 2.11 -28.79 -10.08
C ALA A 361 3.06 -27.76 -10.74
N ASP A 362 2.99 -26.49 -10.33
CA ASP A 362 3.63 -25.36 -11.02
C ASP A 362 4.35 -24.35 -10.09
N ILE A 363 4.32 -24.58 -8.78
CA ILE A 363 4.86 -23.66 -7.78
C ILE A 363 6.04 -24.33 -7.06
N THR A 364 7.20 -23.67 -7.04
CA THR A 364 8.27 -24.03 -6.10
C THR A 364 7.99 -23.32 -4.78
N ILE A 365 8.05 -24.07 -3.68
CA ILE A 365 7.80 -23.53 -2.33
C ILE A 365 9.11 -23.55 -1.55
N THR A 366 9.45 -22.41 -0.97
CA THR A 366 10.60 -22.28 -0.06
C THR A 366 10.09 -22.31 1.37
N ALA A 367 10.54 -23.30 2.15
CA ALA A 367 10.30 -23.42 3.57
C ALA A 367 11.46 -22.81 4.35
N ARG A 368 11.16 -21.86 5.23
CA ARG A 368 12.11 -21.28 6.18
C ARG A 368 11.62 -21.55 7.60
N VAL A 369 12.45 -22.16 8.43
CA VAL A 369 12.10 -22.48 9.82
C VAL A 369 13.19 -22.01 10.78
N LYS A 370 12.80 -21.31 11.83
CA LYS A 370 13.65 -21.01 12.99
C LYS A 370 13.25 -21.94 14.13
N PHE A 371 14.23 -22.60 14.72
CA PHE A 371 14.06 -23.36 15.96
C PHE A 371 14.60 -22.54 17.14
N GLU A 372 14.22 -22.87 18.37
CA GLU A 372 14.77 -22.24 19.59
C GLU A 372 16.28 -22.45 19.72
N ASP A 373 16.97 -21.49 20.36
CA ASP A 373 18.44 -21.47 20.42
C ASP A 373 19.06 -22.61 21.25
N ASP A 374 18.25 -23.32 22.05
CA ASP A 374 18.68 -24.41 22.94
C ASP A 374 18.42 -25.81 22.37
N VAL A 375 17.78 -25.92 21.19
CA VAL A 375 17.50 -27.23 20.59
C VAL A 375 18.61 -27.71 19.65
N LYS A 376 18.78 -29.04 19.61
CA LYS A 376 19.78 -29.70 18.74
C LYS A 376 19.09 -30.18 17.48
N VAL A 377 19.22 -29.40 16.41
CA VAL A 377 18.65 -29.69 15.09
C VAL A 377 19.73 -29.71 14.02
N GLU A 378 19.80 -30.79 13.25
CA GLU A 378 20.70 -30.96 12.12
C GLU A 378 19.95 -30.78 10.80
N ALA A 379 20.53 -30.02 9.86
CA ALA A 379 19.97 -29.85 8.52
C ALA A 379 20.15 -31.13 7.70
N LEU A 380 19.08 -31.59 7.03
CA LEU A 380 19.10 -32.76 6.17
C LEU A 380 18.93 -32.40 4.69
N GLY A 381 19.37 -33.30 3.81
CA GLY A 381 19.12 -33.20 2.37
C GLY A 381 19.70 -31.93 1.76
N LYS A 382 18.82 -31.11 1.17
CA LYS A 382 19.17 -29.84 0.51
C LYS A 382 18.98 -28.63 1.43
N THR A 383 18.65 -28.84 2.69
CA THR A 383 18.43 -27.76 3.64
C THR A 383 19.73 -27.04 3.94
N VAL A 384 19.70 -25.71 3.89
CA VAL A 384 20.84 -24.83 4.18
C VAL A 384 20.51 -23.91 5.35
N LEU A 385 21.52 -23.49 6.10
CA LEU A 385 21.36 -22.43 7.08
C LEU A 385 21.41 -21.07 6.38
N ASP A 386 20.45 -20.20 6.68
CA ASP A 386 20.27 -18.88 6.11
C ASP A 386 20.02 -17.85 7.22
N LYS A 387 20.47 -16.61 7.04
CA LYS A 387 20.15 -15.51 7.95
C LYS A 387 19.03 -14.68 7.35
N ASP A 388 17.83 -14.81 7.91
CA ASP A 388 16.67 -14.01 7.55
C ASP A 388 16.67 -12.70 8.37
N PRO A 389 16.42 -11.54 7.75
CA PRO A 389 16.41 -10.25 8.44
C PRO A 389 15.41 -10.15 9.59
N ASP A 390 14.27 -10.87 9.49
CA ASP A 390 13.18 -10.80 10.45
C ASP A 390 13.32 -11.87 11.53
N MET A 391 13.77 -13.07 11.14
CA MET A 391 13.79 -14.25 12.03
C MET A 391 15.18 -14.55 12.62
N GLY A 392 16.27 -14.06 12.04
CA GLY A 392 17.64 -14.42 12.44
C GLY A 392 18.14 -15.70 11.75
N LEU A 393 18.87 -16.57 12.45
CA LEU A 393 19.37 -17.83 11.87
C LEU A 393 18.23 -18.82 11.64
N THR A 394 18.10 -19.30 10.41
CA THR A 394 16.99 -20.17 9.97
C THR A 394 17.49 -21.32 9.10
N TYR A 395 16.68 -22.37 9.00
CA TYR A 395 16.84 -23.50 8.10
C TYR A 395 15.97 -23.27 6.87
N LEU A 396 16.58 -23.30 5.69
CA LEU A 396 15.97 -22.96 4.41
C LEU A 396 16.00 -24.16 3.47
N LEU A 397 14.85 -24.50 2.89
CA LEU A 397 14.71 -25.57 1.91
C LEU A 397 13.79 -25.15 0.77
N GLU A 398 14.23 -25.32 -0.46
CA GLU A 398 13.37 -25.22 -1.64
C GLU A 398 12.79 -26.59 -2.02
N VAL A 399 11.47 -26.66 -2.14
CA VAL A 399 10.72 -27.88 -2.45
C VAL A 399 10.03 -27.70 -3.81
N PRO A 400 10.51 -28.38 -4.88
CA PRO A 400 9.89 -28.33 -6.20
C PRO A 400 8.46 -28.85 -6.22
N PRO A 401 7.64 -28.49 -7.24
CA PRO A 401 6.32 -29.09 -7.45
C PRO A 401 6.37 -30.62 -7.46
N GLY A 402 5.45 -31.28 -6.76
CA GLY A 402 5.32 -32.73 -6.65
C GLY A 402 6.44 -33.44 -5.86
N ALA A 403 7.37 -32.72 -5.24
CA ALA A 403 8.53 -33.31 -4.59
C ALA A 403 8.36 -33.45 -3.07
N THR A 404 8.98 -34.51 -2.52
CA THR A 404 9.21 -34.69 -1.09
C THR A 404 10.70 -34.54 -0.79
N GLU A 405 11.05 -33.64 0.13
CA GLU A 405 12.44 -33.33 0.46
C GLU A 405 12.63 -33.35 1.98
N LEU A 406 13.68 -34.05 2.45
CA LEU A 406 14.08 -34.04 3.86
C LEU A 406 14.50 -32.64 4.28
N PHE A 407 14.13 -32.26 5.49
CA PHE A 407 14.37 -30.93 6.04
C PHE A 407 15.41 -30.94 7.15
N ALA A 408 15.11 -31.60 8.26
CA ALA A 408 15.94 -31.57 9.45
C ALA A 408 15.75 -32.82 10.34
N GLU A 409 16.72 -33.10 11.20
CA GLU A 409 16.70 -34.17 12.21
C GLU A 409 17.01 -33.60 13.60
N GLY A 410 16.33 -34.07 14.65
CA GLY A 410 16.62 -33.70 16.04
C GLY A 410 15.41 -33.27 16.87
N ASP A 411 15.67 -32.60 17.98
CA ASP A 411 14.61 -32.09 18.86
C ASP A 411 14.06 -30.79 18.27
N MET A 412 12.89 -30.86 17.63
CA MET A 412 12.34 -29.73 16.88
C MET A 412 11.66 -28.66 17.77
N GLY A 413 11.58 -28.88 19.09
CA GLY A 413 11.15 -27.90 20.09
C GLY A 413 9.98 -26.99 19.70
N SER A 414 10.04 -25.73 20.13
CA SER A 414 9.23 -24.65 19.56
C SER A 414 9.93 -24.08 18.33
N PHE A 415 9.14 -23.63 17.35
CA PHE A 415 9.64 -23.19 16.07
C PHE A 415 8.74 -22.11 15.45
N GLN A 416 9.33 -21.29 14.60
CA GLN A 416 8.63 -20.35 13.73
C GLN A 416 8.87 -20.73 12.28
N SER A 417 7.84 -20.67 11.43
CA SER A 417 7.96 -21.03 10.01
C SER A 417 7.42 -19.93 9.10
N LYS A 418 8.15 -19.66 8.01
CA LYS A 418 7.79 -18.73 6.93
C LYS A 418 7.87 -19.50 5.61
N PHE A 419 6.83 -19.41 4.80
CA PHE A 419 6.75 -20.09 3.51
C PHE A 419 6.59 -19.09 2.38
N THR A 420 7.37 -19.26 1.31
CA THR A 420 7.27 -18.43 0.10
C THR A 420 6.95 -19.32 -1.09
N ALA A 421 6.02 -18.89 -1.94
CA ALA A 421 5.61 -19.62 -3.13
C ALA A 421 5.98 -18.84 -4.39
N VAL A 422 6.72 -19.45 -5.32
CA VAL A 422 7.09 -18.85 -6.61
C VAL A 422 6.57 -19.73 -7.74
N LYS A 423 5.68 -19.16 -8.56
CA LYS A 423 5.19 -19.81 -9.78
C LYS A 423 6.25 -19.72 -10.87
N LYS A 424 6.70 -20.85 -11.42
CA LYS A 424 7.60 -20.83 -12.58
C LYS A 424 6.81 -20.39 -13.82
N VAL A 425 7.14 -19.22 -14.37
CA VAL A 425 6.70 -18.83 -15.71
C VAL A 425 7.49 -19.67 -16.70
N VAL A 426 6.84 -20.67 -17.30
CA VAL A 426 7.41 -21.40 -18.43
C VAL A 426 7.35 -20.46 -19.63
N ASN A 427 8.49 -19.86 -20.00
CA ASN A 427 8.63 -19.21 -21.29
C ASN A 427 8.46 -20.29 -22.36
N GLN A 428 7.38 -20.19 -23.15
CA GLN A 428 7.17 -20.99 -24.35
C GLN A 428 8.14 -20.57 -25.46
#